data_AF-A0A6A7A6W1-F1
#
_entry.id   AF-A0A6A7A6W1-F1
#
_cell.length_a   1.000
_cell.length_b   1.000
_cell.length_c   1.000
_cell.angle_alpha   90.00
_cell.angle_beta   90.00
_cell.angle_gamma   90.00
#
_symmetry.space_group_name_H-M   'P 1'
#
loop_
_entity.id
_entity.type
_entity.pdbx_description
1 polymer ?
#
loop_
_entity_poly.entity_id
_entity_poly.type
_entity_poly.pdbx_seq_one_letter_code
_entity_poly.pdbx_strand_id
1 'polypeptide(L)'
;MTKNAPTKALPLRAKPYDKNTTLRSSPQQRKTASTTLIASPTRSQDSTMAQNLGPQSDFDAIADNMRNMANIPAIHQDNQILAALNTLSNAMNAQFAAIKNRLTNIDNRLNGLDQTMTRTTANIHNNAAIVQNGRLFNGTQSLVELHDPTTNLRVPNFPQTGDALKGLNVNQLDTLIAALRMQYIAGNKDAKILVVKEHIGASFP
;
A
#
# COMPACT_ATOMS: atom_id res chain seq x y z
N MET A 1 52.78 -6.27 -2.60
CA MET A 1 52.35 -6.12 -1.19
C MET A 1 51.44 -4.91 -1.09
N THR A 2 50.14 -5.10 -1.27
CA THR A 2 49.13 -4.04 -1.24
C THR A 2 48.16 -4.34 -0.10
N LYS A 3 47.97 -3.33 0.75
CA LYS A 3 47.37 -3.40 2.08
C LYS A 3 45.86 -3.58 1.99
N ASN A 4 45.34 -4.59 2.69
CA ASN A 4 43.92 -4.82 2.94
C ASN A 4 43.37 -3.73 3.89
N ALA A 5 42.21 -3.16 3.56
CA ALA A 5 41.43 -2.31 4.46
C ALA A 5 40.24 -3.10 5.03
N PRO A 6 39.94 -3.02 6.35
CA PRO A 6 38.84 -3.75 6.96
C PRO A 6 37.51 -2.96 7.01
N THR A 7 36.45 -3.67 6.65
CA THR A 7 35.11 -3.78 7.28
C THR A 7 34.39 -2.52 7.79
N LYS A 8 33.21 -2.24 7.22
CA LYS A 8 32.07 -1.66 7.94
C LYS A 8 30.80 -2.45 7.64
N ALA A 9 30.40 -3.29 8.60
CA ALA A 9 29.11 -3.99 8.59
C ALA A 9 28.00 -3.00 8.98
N LEU A 10 26.95 -2.94 8.17
CA LEU A 10 25.74 -2.16 8.45
C LEU A 10 24.77 -2.99 9.31
N PRO A 11 24.09 -2.39 10.30
CA PRO A 11 23.18 -3.09 11.20
C PRO A 11 21.86 -3.49 10.53
N LEU A 12 21.33 -4.59 11.06
CA LEU A 12 20.16 -5.35 10.63
C LEU A 12 18.85 -4.54 10.61
N ARG A 13 18.12 -4.69 9.51
CA ARG A 13 16.79 -4.12 9.22
C ARG A 13 15.72 -4.66 10.17
N ALA A 14 14.92 -3.77 10.73
CA ALA A 14 13.85 -4.01 11.69
C ALA A 14 12.70 -4.90 11.14
N LYS A 15 12.06 -5.64 12.06
CA LYS A 15 10.92 -6.52 11.83
C LYS A 15 9.63 -5.76 11.44
N PRO A 16 8.71 -6.37 10.67
CA PRO A 16 7.46 -5.75 10.27
C PRO A 16 6.48 -5.56 11.44
N TYR A 17 5.78 -4.41 11.40
CA TYR A 17 4.75 -3.98 12.34
C TYR A 17 3.40 -4.64 12.01
N ASP A 18 2.85 -5.39 12.96
CA ASP A 18 1.53 -6.03 12.87
C ASP A 18 0.41 -4.98 13.10
N LYS A 19 -0.58 -4.94 12.20
CA LYS A 19 -1.76 -4.06 12.29
C LYS A 19 -3.01 -4.91 12.33
N ASN A 20 -3.29 -5.53 13.47
CA ASN A 20 -4.64 -5.99 13.80
C ASN A 20 -5.05 -5.39 15.14
N THR A 21 -5.64 -4.19 15.09
CA THR A 21 -6.41 -3.62 16.20
C THR A 21 -7.82 -3.36 15.70
N THR A 22 -8.68 -4.35 15.93
CA THR A 22 -10.12 -4.30 15.71
C THR A 22 -10.75 -3.33 16.71
N LEU A 23 -11.06 -2.10 16.29
CA LEU A 23 -11.90 -1.19 17.06
C LEU A 23 -13.37 -1.56 16.87
N ARG A 24 -13.88 -2.26 17.89
CA ARG A 24 -15.26 -2.68 18.07
C ARG A 24 -16.10 -1.46 18.49
N SER A 25 -16.94 -0.96 17.60
CA SER A 25 -17.91 0.10 17.87
C SER A 25 -19.14 -0.45 18.58
N SER A 26 -19.41 0.03 19.80
CA SER A 26 -20.66 -0.21 20.55
C SER A 26 -21.68 0.92 20.29
N PRO A 27 -22.99 0.63 20.16
CA PRO A 27 -24.03 1.65 20.04
C PRO A 27 -24.40 2.25 21.41
N GLN A 28 -24.32 3.57 21.57
CA GLN A 28 -24.90 4.26 22.71
C GLN A 28 -26.42 4.35 22.58
N GLN A 29 -27.11 3.74 23.54
CA GLN A 29 -28.55 3.82 23.73
C GLN A 29 -28.97 5.23 24.18
N ARG A 30 -29.83 5.89 23.41
CA ARG A 30 -30.62 7.05 23.85
C ARG A 30 -31.59 6.62 24.94
N LYS A 31 -31.42 7.11 26.17
CA LYS A 31 -32.47 7.12 27.20
C LYS A 31 -33.20 8.46 27.14
N THR A 32 -34.45 8.43 26.69
CA THR A 32 -35.42 9.52 26.83
C THR A 32 -35.93 9.53 28.27
N ALA A 33 -35.68 10.61 29.01
CA ALA A 33 -36.29 10.82 30.31
C ALA A 33 -37.75 11.26 30.13
N SER A 34 -38.65 10.52 30.78
CA SER A 34 -40.09 10.68 30.76
C SER A 34 -40.55 11.99 31.41
N THR A 35 -41.47 12.67 30.74
CA THR A 35 -42.34 13.72 31.28
C THR A 35 -43.20 13.15 32.40
N THR A 36 -42.97 13.57 33.65
CA THR A 36 -43.89 13.34 34.76
C THR A 36 -44.70 14.61 34.99
N LEU A 37 -45.97 14.55 34.59
CA LEU A 37 -47.04 15.45 35.02
C LEU A 37 -47.25 15.26 36.52
N ILE A 38 -47.17 16.32 37.32
CA ILE A 38 -47.63 16.32 38.71
C ILE A 38 -48.65 17.43 38.88
N ALA A 39 -49.76 17.02 39.48
CA ALA A 39 -51.03 17.70 39.58
C ALA A 39 -51.01 18.95 40.47
N SER A 40 -51.92 19.87 40.14
CA SER A 40 -52.36 20.99 40.96
C SER A 40 -52.94 20.53 42.30
N PRO A 41 -52.66 21.24 43.41
CA PRO A 41 -53.53 21.21 44.58
C PRO A 41 -54.32 22.52 44.68
N THR A 42 -55.64 22.39 44.64
CA THR A 42 -56.61 23.38 45.10
C THR A 42 -56.46 23.56 46.61
N ARG A 43 -56.30 24.80 47.11
CA ARG A 43 -56.58 25.12 48.51
C ARG A 43 -57.06 26.56 48.67
N SER A 44 -58.33 26.69 49.02
CA SER A 44 -58.97 27.94 49.41
C SER A 44 -58.77 28.20 50.90
N GLN A 45 -58.51 29.48 51.21
CA GLN A 45 -58.73 30.21 52.47
C GLN A 45 -57.95 29.75 53.73
N ASP A 46 -57.05 30.61 54.20
CA ASP A 46 -57.32 31.46 55.37
C ASP A 46 -56.27 32.58 55.48
N SER A 47 -56.69 33.75 55.96
CA SER A 47 -55.92 35.00 55.92
C SER A 47 -55.05 35.20 57.16
N THR A 48 -54.03 36.07 56.99
CA THR A 48 -53.25 36.74 58.04
C THR A 48 -52.12 35.93 58.69
N MET A 49 -50.91 36.03 58.11
CA MET A 49 -49.69 36.48 58.81
C MET A 49 -48.68 36.90 57.74
N ALA A 50 -48.29 38.17 57.78
CA ALA A 50 -47.30 38.77 56.90
C ALA A 50 -45.93 38.12 57.12
N GLN A 51 -45.54 37.18 56.25
CA GLN A 51 -44.15 36.83 56.04
C GLN A 51 -43.64 37.57 54.81
N ASN A 52 -42.98 38.68 55.13
CA ASN A 52 -42.01 39.39 54.32
C ASN A 52 -40.92 38.41 53.81
N LEU A 53 -41.27 37.60 52.82
CA LEU A 53 -40.31 37.01 51.90
C LEU A 53 -39.99 38.14 50.93
N GLY A 54 -38.73 38.59 50.92
CA GLY A 54 -38.26 39.68 50.07
C GLY A 54 -38.66 39.51 48.60
N PRO A 55 -38.43 40.53 47.76
CA PRO A 55 -38.96 40.60 46.39
C PRO A 55 -38.80 39.27 45.66
N GLN A 56 -39.92 38.65 45.28
CA GLN A 56 -39.93 37.45 44.46
C GLN A 56 -39.01 37.67 43.26
N SER A 57 -38.11 36.72 43.00
CA SER A 57 -37.24 36.79 41.83
C SER A 57 -38.12 36.87 40.59
N ASP A 58 -37.98 37.96 39.86
CA ASP A 58 -38.71 38.22 38.62
C ASP A 58 -38.21 37.24 37.56
N PHE A 59 -38.87 36.09 37.47
CA PHE A 59 -38.54 35.04 36.51
C PHE A 59 -38.72 35.51 35.07
N ASP A 60 -39.58 36.51 34.84
CA ASP A 60 -39.74 37.15 33.53
C ASP A 60 -38.50 38.00 33.22
N ALA A 61 -37.96 38.74 34.20
CA ALA A 61 -36.69 39.44 34.03
C ALA A 61 -35.49 38.49 33.82
N ILE A 62 -35.51 37.29 34.42
CA ILE A 62 -34.49 36.26 34.15
C ILE A 62 -34.65 35.71 32.71
N ALA A 63 -35.88 35.42 32.29
CA ALA A 63 -36.18 34.94 30.94
C ALA A 63 -35.82 35.96 29.86
N ASP A 64 -36.07 37.25 30.09
CA ASP A 64 -35.72 38.32 29.17
C ASP A 64 -34.23 38.61 29.13
N ASN A 65 -33.52 38.51 30.27
CA ASN A 65 -32.06 38.55 30.27
C ASN A 65 -31.45 37.36 29.52
N MET A 66 -32.02 36.16 29.62
CA MET A 66 -31.58 34.99 28.83
C MET A 66 -31.83 35.18 27.33
N ARG A 67 -32.95 35.80 26.93
CA ARG A 67 -33.19 36.18 25.52
C ARG A 67 -32.21 37.23 25.03
N ASN A 68 -31.87 38.20 25.86
CA ASN A 68 -30.86 39.22 25.53
C ASN A 68 -29.44 38.63 25.46
N MET A 69 -29.14 37.62 26.27
CA MET A 69 -27.87 36.88 26.18
C MET A 69 -27.77 36.03 24.91
N ALA A 70 -28.88 35.47 24.43
CA ALA A 70 -28.93 34.73 23.17
C ALA A 70 -28.58 35.61 21.96
N ASN A 71 -28.72 36.93 22.08
CA ASN A 71 -28.42 37.90 21.03
C ASN A 71 -27.11 38.67 21.26
N ILE A 72 -26.18 38.14 22.08
CA ILE A 72 -24.84 38.71 22.21
C ILE A 72 -24.06 38.42 20.92
N PRO A 73 -23.62 39.45 20.17
CA PRO A 73 -22.91 39.29 18.90
C PRO A 73 -21.65 38.41 19.00
N ALA A 74 -21.01 38.36 20.17
CA ALA A 74 -19.85 37.51 20.44
C ALA A 74 -20.17 36.01 20.31
N ILE A 75 -21.34 35.54 20.77
CA ILE A 75 -21.73 34.11 20.67
C ILE A 75 -21.98 33.71 19.20
N HIS A 76 -22.49 34.64 18.39
CA HIS A 76 -22.69 34.41 16.95
C HIS A 76 -21.35 34.35 16.19
N GLN A 77 -20.38 35.18 16.57
CA GLN A 77 -19.04 35.18 15.99
C GLN A 77 -18.26 33.90 16.35
N ASP A 78 -18.38 33.41 17.59
CA ASP A 78 -17.72 32.17 18.01
C ASP A 78 -18.25 30.94 17.24
N ASN A 79 -19.57 30.87 17.00
CA ASN A 79 -20.16 29.81 16.19
C ASN A 79 -19.67 29.84 14.73
N GLN A 80 -19.44 31.02 14.17
CA GLN A 80 -18.87 31.19 12.83
C GLN A 80 -17.40 30.75 12.77
N ILE A 81 -16.61 31.07 13.80
CA ILE A 81 -15.21 30.63 13.91
C ILE A 81 -15.13 29.11 13.99
N LEU A 82 -15.95 28.47 14.83
CA LEU A 82 -16.00 27.00 14.93
C LEU A 82 -16.41 26.35 13.59
N ALA A 83 -17.38 26.93 12.88
CA ALA A 83 -17.78 26.46 11.55
C ALA A 83 -16.64 26.61 10.52
N ALA A 84 -15.90 27.71 10.55
CA ALA A 84 -14.74 27.94 9.69
C ALA A 84 -13.60 26.96 10.01
N LEU A 85 -13.33 26.70 11.30
CA LEU A 85 -12.33 25.72 11.74
C LEU A 85 -12.70 24.29 11.32
N ASN A 86 -13.97 23.91 11.44
CA ASN A 86 -14.47 22.62 10.95
C ASN A 86 -14.32 22.50 9.43
N THR A 87 -14.67 23.56 8.69
CA THR A 87 -14.48 23.61 7.24
C THR A 87 -13.00 23.47 6.86
N LEU A 88 -12.11 24.20 7.53
CA LEU A 88 -10.68 24.14 7.30
C LEU A 88 -10.12 22.76 7.64
N SER A 89 -10.50 22.18 8.77
CA SER A 89 -10.12 20.83 9.17
C SER A 89 -10.54 19.79 8.13
N ASN A 90 -11.78 19.88 7.64
CA ASN A 90 -12.28 18.99 6.59
C ASN A 90 -11.52 19.17 5.27
N ALA A 91 -11.25 20.41 4.86
CA ALA A 91 -10.48 20.71 3.66
C ALA A 91 -9.04 20.18 3.76
N MET A 92 -8.37 20.38 4.90
CA MET A 92 -7.03 19.83 5.15
C MET A 92 -7.03 18.30 5.12
N ASN A 93 -8.00 17.67 5.79
CA ASN A 93 -8.13 16.20 5.79
C ASN A 93 -8.32 15.65 4.37
N ALA A 94 -9.16 16.29 3.56
CA ALA A 94 -9.35 15.92 2.16
C ALA A 94 -8.06 16.09 1.33
N GLN A 95 -7.33 17.19 1.52
CA GLN A 95 -6.05 17.41 0.85
C GLN A 95 -5.00 16.38 1.25
N PHE A 96 -4.88 16.04 2.54
CA PHE A 96 -3.96 15.01 3.01
C PHE A 96 -4.30 13.63 2.44
N ALA A 97 -5.59 13.28 2.36
CA ALA A 97 -6.03 12.05 1.73
C ALA A 97 -5.66 12.01 0.23
N ALA A 98 -5.86 13.13 -0.49
CA ALA A 98 -5.48 13.25 -1.89
C ALA A 98 -3.96 13.13 -2.10
N ILE A 99 -3.15 13.77 -1.26
CA ILE A 99 -1.68 13.66 -1.30
C ILE A 99 -1.25 12.22 -1.06
N LYS A 100 -1.79 11.56 -0.03
CA LYS A 100 -1.49 10.16 0.26
C LYS A 100 -1.76 9.27 -0.95
N ASN A 101 -2.90 9.43 -1.60
CA ASN A 101 -3.25 8.67 -2.80
C ASN A 101 -2.27 8.95 -3.96
N ARG A 102 -1.87 10.21 -4.16
CA ARG A 102 -0.88 10.58 -5.18
C ARG A 102 0.49 9.94 -4.91
N LEU A 103 0.94 9.93 -3.65
CA LEU A 103 2.21 9.30 -3.27
C LEU A 103 2.18 7.79 -3.54
N THR A 104 1.11 7.10 -3.12
CA THR A 104 0.94 5.67 -3.43
C THR A 104 0.93 5.40 -4.94
N ASN A 105 0.30 6.26 -5.73
CA ASN A 105 0.31 6.12 -7.19
C ASN A 105 1.69 6.35 -7.79
N ILE A 106 2.48 7.30 -7.26
CA ILE A 106 3.86 7.53 -7.68
C ILE A 106 4.71 6.30 -7.37
N ASP A 107 4.63 5.76 -6.16
CA ASP A 107 5.37 4.55 -5.77
C ASP A 107 5.06 3.37 -6.71
N ASN A 108 3.78 3.15 -7.02
CA ASN A 108 3.37 2.12 -7.96
C ASN A 108 3.94 2.34 -9.36
N ARG A 109 3.96 3.59 -9.85
CA ARG A 109 4.53 3.94 -11.15
C ARG A 109 6.05 3.73 -11.19
N LEU A 110 6.76 4.11 -10.13
CA LEU A 110 8.20 3.91 -10.01
C LEU A 110 8.55 2.43 -10.02
N ASN A 111 7.83 1.61 -9.25
CA ASN A 111 8.01 0.16 -9.26
C ASN A 111 7.76 -0.45 -10.66
N GLY A 112 6.76 0.04 -11.39
CA GLY A 112 6.49 -0.39 -12.78
C GLY A 112 7.60 0.00 -13.76
N LEU A 113 8.22 1.17 -13.58
CA LEU A 113 9.35 1.61 -14.39
C LEU A 113 10.59 0.74 -14.15
N ASP A 114 10.92 0.43 -12.90
CA ASP A 114 12.05 -0.43 -12.56
C ASP A 114 11.91 -1.84 -13.16
N GLN A 115 10.71 -2.40 -13.11
CA GLN A 115 10.39 -3.68 -13.75
C GLN A 115 10.53 -3.61 -15.27
N THR A 116 10.05 -2.52 -15.89
CA THR A 116 10.16 -2.31 -17.34
C THR A 116 11.62 -2.17 -17.77
N MET A 117 12.43 -1.41 -17.03
CA MET A 117 13.85 -1.22 -17.31
C MET A 117 14.64 -2.53 -17.18
N THR A 118 14.34 -3.32 -16.14
CA THR A 118 14.95 -4.63 -15.93
C THR A 118 14.66 -5.56 -17.11
N ARG A 119 13.39 -5.63 -17.54
CA ARG A 119 12.97 -6.47 -18.68
C ARG A 119 13.57 -6.01 -20.00
N THR A 120 13.62 -4.71 -20.24
CA THR A 120 14.23 -4.16 -21.46
C THR A 120 15.72 -4.53 -21.54
N THR A 121 16.45 -4.39 -20.44
CA THR A 121 17.88 -4.72 -20.38
C THR A 121 18.11 -6.21 -20.61
N ALA A 122 17.34 -7.07 -19.95
CA ALA A 122 17.41 -8.52 -20.15
C ALA A 122 17.11 -8.93 -21.60
N ASN A 123 16.10 -8.31 -22.23
CA ASN A 123 15.77 -8.56 -23.63
C ASN A 123 16.90 -8.14 -24.58
N ILE A 124 17.58 -7.02 -24.32
CA ILE A 124 18.74 -6.59 -25.12
C ILE A 124 19.87 -7.62 -25.01
N HIS A 125 20.19 -8.08 -23.81
CA HIS A 125 21.18 -9.13 -23.59
C HIS A 125 20.79 -10.43 -24.31
N ASN A 126 19.54 -10.87 -24.16
CA ASN A 126 19.05 -12.10 -24.77
C ASN A 126 19.06 -12.03 -26.29
N ASN A 127 18.61 -10.92 -26.88
CA ASN A 127 18.66 -10.74 -28.33
C ASN A 127 20.10 -10.76 -28.86
N ALA A 128 21.03 -10.12 -28.16
CA ALA A 128 22.44 -10.16 -28.51
C ALA A 128 23.01 -11.60 -28.40
N ALA A 129 22.68 -12.31 -27.31
CA ALA A 129 23.08 -13.70 -27.10
C ALA A 129 22.54 -14.62 -28.20
N ILE A 130 21.25 -14.52 -28.54
CA ILE A 130 20.60 -15.28 -29.61
C ILE A 130 21.31 -15.07 -30.95
N VAL A 131 21.60 -13.82 -31.30
CA VAL A 131 22.32 -13.50 -32.55
C VAL A 131 23.75 -14.05 -32.55
N GLN A 132 24.46 -14.03 -31.42
CA GLN A 132 25.80 -14.58 -31.30
C GLN A 132 25.78 -16.12 -31.36
N ASN A 133 24.86 -16.75 -30.64
CA ASN A 133 24.67 -18.19 -30.61
C ASN A 133 24.27 -18.76 -31.99
N GLY A 134 23.49 -18.02 -32.77
CA GLY A 134 23.14 -18.40 -34.15
C GLY A 134 24.25 -18.31 -35.17
N ARG A 135 25.40 -17.74 -34.80
CA ARG A 135 26.62 -17.73 -35.62
C ARG A 135 27.58 -18.86 -35.26
N LEU A 136 27.22 -19.73 -34.32
CA LEU A 136 28.04 -20.88 -33.97
C LEU A 136 27.83 -21.99 -35.01
N PHE A 137 28.95 -22.52 -35.51
CA PHE A 137 28.99 -23.55 -36.56
C PHE A 137 29.31 -24.94 -36.01
N ASN A 138 29.81 -25.03 -34.77
CA ASN A 138 30.11 -26.31 -34.13
C ASN A 138 29.74 -26.29 -32.63
N GLY A 139 29.64 -27.48 -32.04
CA GLY A 139 29.23 -27.65 -30.65
C GLY A 139 30.31 -27.29 -29.61
N THR A 140 31.57 -27.10 -29.99
CA THR A 140 32.65 -26.78 -29.05
C THR A 140 32.78 -25.27 -28.79
N GLN A 141 32.22 -24.43 -29.67
CA GLN A 141 32.19 -22.99 -29.49
C GLN A 141 31.40 -22.58 -28.24
N SER A 142 31.85 -21.49 -27.61
CA SER A 142 31.22 -20.96 -26.41
C SER A 142 29.84 -20.40 -26.72
N LEU A 143 28.84 -20.86 -25.99
CA LEU A 143 27.53 -20.23 -25.95
C LEU A 143 27.57 -19.00 -25.07
N VAL A 144 26.78 -18.01 -25.47
CA VAL A 144 26.48 -16.82 -24.69
C VAL A 144 25.24 -17.11 -23.88
N GLU A 145 25.35 -16.95 -22.56
CA GLU A 145 24.26 -17.20 -21.63
C GLU A 145 23.14 -16.17 -21.79
N LEU A 146 21.90 -16.65 -21.61
CA LEU A 146 20.73 -15.79 -21.53
C LEU A 146 20.52 -15.31 -20.09
N HIS A 147 19.75 -14.24 -19.95
CA HIS A 147 19.33 -13.61 -18.71
C HIS A 147 17.83 -13.85 -18.45
N ASP A 148 17.44 -13.98 -17.19
CA ASP A 148 16.03 -14.02 -16.78
C ASP A 148 15.37 -12.65 -17.06
N PRO A 149 14.23 -12.59 -17.77
CA PRO A 149 13.60 -11.34 -18.21
C PRO A 149 13.01 -10.49 -17.07
N THR A 150 12.93 -11.01 -15.84
CA THR A 150 12.37 -10.28 -14.69
C THR A 150 13.43 -9.84 -13.68
N THR A 151 14.56 -10.54 -13.61
CA THR A 151 15.64 -10.19 -12.67
C THR A 151 16.88 -9.65 -13.39
N ASN A 152 16.96 -9.81 -14.72
CA ASN A 152 18.14 -9.53 -15.53
C ASN A 152 19.42 -10.22 -15.00
N LEU A 153 19.26 -11.33 -14.28
CA LEU A 153 20.37 -12.17 -13.84
C LEU A 153 20.62 -13.26 -14.87
N ARG A 154 21.88 -13.67 -15.01
CA ARG A 154 22.28 -14.81 -15.84
C ARG A 154 21.51 -16.06 -15.44
N VAL A 155 21.07 -16.83 -16.42
CA VAL A 155 20.39 -18.10 -16.20
C VAL A 155 21.37 -19.07 -15.52
N PRO A 156 21.06 -19.58 -14.31
CA PRO A 156 21.98 -20.45 -13.60
C PRO A 156 22.27 -21.74 -14.37
N ASN A 157 23.53 -22.20 -14.30
CA ASN A 157 24.00 -23.43 -14.94
C ASN A 157 23.75 -23.49 -16.47
N PHE A 158 23.74 -22.33 -17.14
CA PHE A 158 23.64 -22.29 -18.58
C PHE A 158 24.83 -23.03 -19.22
N PRO A 159 24.58 -23.94 -20.18
CA PRO A 159 25.65 -24.73 -20.80
C PRO A 159 26.64 -23.81 -21.51
N GLN A 160 27.94 -24.01 -21.26
CA GLN A 160 29.00 -23.17 -21.82
C GLN A 160 29.23 -23.42 -23.31
N THR A 161 28.84 -24.59 -23.84
CA THR A 161 29.02 -24.97 -25.25
C THR A 161 27.83 -25.77 -25.76
N GLY A 162 27.71 -25.91 -27.09
CA GLY A 162 26.68 -26.75 -27.70
C GLY A 162 26.79 -28.23 -27.34
N ASP A 163 28.00 -28.75 -27.20
CA ASP A 163 28.25 -30.13 -26.76
C ASP A 163 27.88 -30.33 -25.29
N ALA A 164 28.13 -29.32 -24.44
CA ALA A 164 27.69 -29.34 -23.05
C ALA A 164 26.15 -29.36 -22.96
N LEU A 165 25.46 -28.60 -23.82
CA LEU A 165 24.00 -28.64 -23.93
C LEU A 165 23.50 -30.04 -24.31
N LYS A 166 24.12 -30.68 -25.29
CA LYS A 166 23.80 -32.07 -25.69
C LYS A 166 24.10 -33.08 -24.58
N GLY A 167 25.09 -32.80 -23.74
CA GLY A 167 25.47 -33.63 -22.60
C GLY A 167 24.44 -33.65 -21.47
N LEU A 168 23.57 -32.64 -21.37
CA LEU A 168 22.58 -32.54 -20.29
C LEU A 168 21.62 -33.75 -20.26
N ASN A 169 21.27 -34.19 -19.06
CA ASN A 169 20.20 -35.17 -18.86
C ASN A 169 18.81 -34.50 -18.88
N VAL A 170 17.74 -35.30 -18.90
CA VAL A 170 16.35 -34.80 -18.99
C VAL A 170 16.00 -33.84 -17.85
N ASN A 171 16.38 -34.15 -16.60
CA ASN A 171 16.09 -33.31 -15.44
C ASN A 171 16.84 -31.97 -15.51
N GLN A 172 18.08 -31.97 -16.01
CA GLN A 172 18.86 -30.76 -16.24
C GLN A 172 18.25 -29.89 -17.34
N LEU A 173 17.76 -30.51 -18.42
CA LEU A 173 17.03 -29.81 -19.48
C LEU A 173 15.72 -29.21 -18.96
N ASP A 174 14.98 -29.92 -18.10
CA ASP A 174 13.77 -29.40 -17.46
C ASP A 174 14.06 -28.20 -16.58
N THR A 175 15.15 -28.26 -15.80
CA THR A 175 15.61 -27.15 -14.97
C THR A 175 15.98 -25.94 -15.85
N LEU A 176 16.68 -26.17 -16.97
CA LEU A 176 17.05 -25.11 -17.90
C LEU A 176 15.84 -24.49 -18.60
N ILE A 177 14.89 -25.30 -19.09
CA ILE A 177 13.65 -24.85 -19.72
C ILE A 177 12.83 -24.00 -18.75
N ALA A 178 12.72 -24.44 -17.49
CA ALA A 178 12.04 -23.68 -16.44
C ALA A 178 12.76 -22.36 -16.14
N ALA A 179 14.09 -22.35 -16.06
CA ALA A 179 14.88 -21.14 -15.85
C ALA A 179 14.78 -20.14 -17.01
N LEU A 180 14.65 -20.65 -18.25
CA LEU A 180 14.37 -19.84 -19.44
C LEU A 180 12.90 -19.40 -19.56
N ARG A 181 12.04 -19.82 -18.61
CA ARG A 181 10.59 -19.56 -18.60
C ARG A 181 9.90 -19.97 -19.90
N MET A 182 10.45 -20.98 -20.55
CA MET A 182 9.83 -21.60 -21.70
C MET A 182 8.63 -22.42 -21.23
N GLN A 183 7.62 -22.55 -22.09
CA GLN A 183 6.52 -23.45 -21.80
C GLN A 183 7.08 -24.86 -21.58
N TYR A 184 6.60 -25.55 -20.54
CA TYR A 184 7.02 -26.93 -20.30
C TYR A 184 6.65 -27.80 -21.49
N ILE A 185 7.63 -28.55 -22.00
CA ILE A 185 7.46 -29.46 -23.13
C ILE A 185 7.70 -30.87 -22.63
N ALA A 186 6.66 -31.68 -22.64
CA ALA A 186 6.78 -33.12 -22.48
C ALA A 186 7.55 -33.70 -23.68
N GLY A 187 8.47 -34.64 -23.44
CA GLY A 187 9.24 -35.23 -24.53
C GLY A 187 10.50 -35.92 -24.06
N ASN A 188 11.13 -36.62 -25.01
CA ASN A 188 12.46 -37.21 -24.81
C ASN A 188 13.54 -36.11 -24.80
N LYS A 189 14.77 -36.52 -24.47
CA LYS A 189 15.94 -35.64 -24.38
C LYS A 189 16.14 -34.80 -25.66
N ASP A 190 16.03 -35.43 -26.84
CA ASP A 190 16.32 -34.78 -28.12
C ASP A 190 15.29 -33.68 -28.45
N ALA A 191 14.01 -33.92 -28.17
CA ALA A 191 12.97 -32.91 -28.33
C ALA A 191 13.24 -31.69 -27.44
N LYS A 192 13.62 -31.91 -26.18
CA LYS A 192 13.95 -30.81 -25.25
C LYS A 192 15.20 -30.04 -25.71
N ILE A 193 16.23 -30.74 -26.19
CA ILE A 193 17.43 -30.09 -26.75
C ILE A 193 17.07 -29.23 -27.96
N LEU A 194 16.24 -29.75 -28.87
CA LEU A 194 15.83 -29.02 -30.07
C LEU A 194 15.13 -27.70 -29.70
N VAL A 195 14.20 -27.75 -28.76
CA VAL A 195 13.47 -26.55 -28.32
C VAL A 195 14.42 -25.56 -27.63
N VAL A 196 15.34 -26.03 -26.79
CA VAL A 196 16.34 -25.13 -26.18
C VAL A 196 17.22 -24.51 -27.25
N LYS A 197 17.68 -25.27 -28.25
CA LYS A 197 18.48 -24.77 -29.38
C LYS A 197 17.75 -23.69 -30.15
N GLU A 198 16.49 -23.93 -30.51
CA GLU A 198 15.65 -22.95 -31.21
C GLU A 198 15.48 -21.67 -30.39
N HIS A 199 15.22 -21.80 -29.09
CA HIS A 199 15.03 -20.66 -28.20
C HIS A 199 16.29 -19.81 -28.00
N ILE A 200 17.46 -20.45 -27.89
CA ILE A 200 18.74 -19.74 -27.74
C ILE A 200 19.34 -19.32 -29.10
N GLY A 201 18.64 -19.59 -30.21
CA GLY A 201 19.04 -19.25 -31.57
C GLY A 201 20.20 -20.08 -32.12
N ALA A 202 20.56 -21.20 -31.50
CA ALA A 202 21.75 -21.94 -31.89
C ALA A 202 21.50 -22.99 -33.00
N SER A 203 22.34 -22.98 -34.04
CA SER A 203 22.20 -23.80 -35.25
C SER A 203 23.27 -24.88 -35.44
N PHE A 204 24.13 -25.13 -34.44
CA PHE A 204 25.20 -26.13 -34.56
C PHE A 204 24.63 -27.56 -34.77
N PRO A 205 25.32 -28.42 -35.53
CA PRO A 205 24.94 -29.83 -35.69
C PRO A 205 24.98 -30.55 -34.35
#